data_AF-A0A2N3B8X0-F1
#
_entry.id   AF-A0A2N3B8X0-F1
#
_cell.length_a   1.000
_cell.length_b   1.000
_cell.length_c   1.000
_cell.angle_alpha   90.00
_cell.angle_beta   90.00
_cell.angle_gamma   90.00
#
_symmetry.space_group_name_H-M   'P 1'
#
loop_
_entity.id
_entity.type
_entity.pdbx_description
1 polymer ?
#
loop_
_entity_poly.entity_id
_entity_poly.type
_entity_poly.pdbx_seq_one_letter_code
_entity_poly.pdbx_strand_id
1 'polypeptide(L)' 'MTSDEKCWISVQRFLGREALCLDERKWDDWLALYREDAEYWLPAWDDDGELTVDPQREISLIYYPNRAGLEDRIYR' A
#
# COMPACT_ATOMS: atom_id res chain seq x y z
N MET A 1 2.29 -8.26 -29.39
CA MET A 1 1.95 -7.77 -28.04
C MET A 1 1.37 -6.37 -28.17
N THR A 2 0.10 -6.21 -27.84
CA THR A 2 -0.66 -4.95 -27.88
C THR A 2 -0.16 -3.97 -26.83
N SER A 3 -0.61 -2.72 -26.89
CA SER A 3 -0.28 -1.70 -25.87
C SER A 3 -0.81 -2.12 -24.49
N ASP A 4 -2.03 -2.65 -24.45
CA ASP A 4 -2.70 -3.04 -23.20
C ASP A 4 -1.98 -4.23 -22.54
N GLU A 5 -1.55 -5.22 -23.35
CA GLU A 5 -0.75 -6.35 -22.86
C GLU A 5 0.59 -5.88 -22.27
N LYS A 6 1.24 -4.88 -22.87
CA LYS A 6 2.47 -4.29 -22.32
C LYS A 6 2.22 -3.61 -20.98
N CYS A 7 1.15 -2.82 -20.87
CA CYS A 7 0.77 -2.13 -19.65
C CYS A 7 0.51 -3.14 -18.52
N TRP A 8 -0.32 -4.16 -18.80
CA TRP A 8 -0.64 -5.22 -17.87
C TRP A 8 0.61 -5.92 -17.32
N ILE A 9 1.51 -6.37 -18.20
CA ILE A 9 2.76 -7.04 -17.80
C ILE A 9 3.65 -6.10 -16.96
N SER A 10 3.70 -4.81 -17.30
CA SER A 10 4.46 -3.82 -16.54
C SER A 10 3.93 -3.67 -15.12
N VAL A 11 2.61 -3.57 -14.95
CA VAL A 11 1.97 -3.47 -13.63
C VAL A 11 2.19 -4.74 -12.81
N GLN A 12 2.02 -5.93 -13.42
CA GLN A 12 2.27 -7.20 -12.73
C GLN A 12 3.72 -7.33 -12.25
N ARG A 13 4.69 -6.89 -13.06
CA ARG A 13 6.11 -6.87 -12.66
C ARG A 13 6.38 -5.88 -11.53
N PHE A 14 5.73 -4.73 -11.54
CA PHE A 14 5.84 -3.73 -10.47
C PHE A 14 5.31 -4.30 -9.14
N LEU A 15 4.11 -4.88 -9.14
CA LEU A 15 3.52 -5.51 -7.95
C LEU A 15 4.36 -6.69 -7.44
N GLY A 16 4.88 -7.53 -8.35
CA GLY A 16 5.76 -8.64 -7.99
C GLY A 16 7.07 -8.17 -7.34
N ARG A 17 7.64 -7.04 -7.80
CA ARG A 17 8.82 -6.43 -7.17
C ARG A 17 8.50 -5.93 -5.76
N GLU A 18 7.35 -5.29 -5.58
CA GLU A 18 6.91 -4.82 -4.26
C GLU A 18 6.81 -5.97 -3.26
N ALA A 19 6.12 -7.06 -3.64
CA ALA A 19 5.98 -8.25 -2.80
C ALA A 19 7.34 -8.87 -2.45
N LEU A 20 8.26 -8.98 -3.42
CA LEU A 20 9.61 -9.50 -3.17
C LEU A 20 10.39 -8.65 -2.17
N CYS A 21 10.29 -7.31 -2.25
CA CYS A 21 10.93 -6.43 -1.27
C CYS A 21 10.39 -6.68 0.15
N LEU A 22 9.08 -6.90 0.31
CA LEU A 22 8.47 -7.25 1.60
C LEU A 22 8.95 -8.62 2.11
N ASP A 23 8.94 -9.65 1.27
CA ASP A 23 9.37 -11.01 1.62
C ASP A 23 10.85 -11.05 2.05
N GLU A 24 11.70 -10.29 1.36
CA GLU A 24 13.14 -10.19 1.66
C GLU A 24 13.47 -9.14 2.72
N ARG A 25 12.47 -8.47 3.30
CA ARG A 25 12.63 -7.39 4.30
C ARG A 25 13.51 -6.22 3.82
N LYS A 26 13.48 -5.94 2.51
CA LYS A 26 14.18 -4.81 1.88
C LYS A 26 13.34 -3.54 2.00
N TRP A 27 13.30 -2.98 3.21
CA TRP A 27 12.37 -1.91 3.56
C TRP A 27 12.61 -0.60 2.81
N ASP A 28 13.86 -0.19 2.63
CA ASP A 28 14.21 1.03 1.90
C ASP A 28 13.79 0.92 0.42
N ASP A 29 14.05 -0.23 -0.20
CA ASP A 29 13.64 -0.50 -1.58
C ASP A 29 12.12 -0.55 -1.74
N TRP A 30 11.41 -1.11 -0.75
CA TRP A 30 9.94 -1.14 -0.72
C TRP A 30 9.34 0.25 -0.56
N LEU A 31 9.85 1.05 0.39
CA LEU A 31 9.42 2.43 0.60
C LEU A 31 9.63 3.29 -0.64
N ALA A 32 10.71 3.07 -1.39
CA ALA A 32 10.99 3.80 -2.64
C ALA A 32 9.97 3.53 -3.76
N LEU A 33 9.11 2.51 -3.63
CA LEU A 33 8.01 2.24 -4.58
C LEU A 33 6.79 3.12 -4.34
N TYR A 34 6.71 3.79 -3.18
CA TYR A 34 5.62 4.68 -2.81
C TYR A 34 6.00 6.13 -3.07
N ARG A 35 5.05 6.92 -3.58
CA ARG A 35 5.19 8.39 -3.59
C ARG A 35 5.18 8.92 -2.17
N GLU A 36 5.82 10.07 -1.95
CA GLU A 36 5.82 10.75 -0.65
C GLU A 36 4.40 11.03 -0.13
N ASP A 37 3.47 11.37 -1.02
CA ASP A 37 2.06 11.65 -0.71
C ASP A 37 1.14 10.43 -0.90
N ALA A 38 1.69 9.21 -0.96
CA ALA A 38 0.88 8.00 -1.04
C ALA A 38 0.12 7.77 0.28
N GLU A 39 -1.20 7.65 0.18
CA GLU A 39 -2.06 7.23 1.26
C GLU A 39 -2.01 5.70 1.41
N TYR A 40 -1.82 5.21 2.64
CA TYR A 40 -1.85 3.79 2.95
C TYR A 40 -3.00 3.52 3.91
N TRP A 41 -4.03 2.86 3.42
CA TRP A 41 -5.26 2.65 4.17
C TRP A 41 -5.72 1.20 4.10
N LEU A 42 -5.89 0.61 5.29
CA LEU A 42 -6.55 -0.66 5.49
C LEU A 42 -7.83 -0.41 6.32
N PRO A 43 -9.03 -0.42 5.69
CA PRO A 43 -10.29 -0.19 6.38
C PRO A 43 -10.57 -1.30 7.40
N ALA A 44 -11.35 -0.96 8.43
CA ALA A 44 -11.90 -1.96 9.35
C ALA A 44 -13.28 -2.43 8.86
N TRP A 45 -13.75 -3.52 9.46
CA TRP A 45 -15.15 -3.92 9.36
C TRP A 45 -15.91 -3.26 10.51
N ASP A 46 -17.08 -2.70 10.22
CA ASP A 46 -18.00 -2.18 11.22
C ASP A 46 -18.85 -3.29 11.86
N ASP A 47 -19.74 -2.90 12.76
CA ASP A 47 -20.61 -3.83 13.49
C ASP A 47 -21.65 -4.51 12.58
N ASP A 48 -21.97 -3.91 11.44
CA ASP A 48 -22.90 -4.45 10.44
C ASP A 48 -22.19 -5.35 9.41
N GLY A 49 -20.86 -5.48 9.51
CA GLY A 49 -20.05 -6.29 8.62
C GLY A 49 -19.80 -5.63 7.27
N GLU A 50 -19.79 -4.30 7.20
CA GLU A 50 -19.37 -3.51 6.04
C GLU A 50 -17.99 -2.90 6.25
N LEU A 51 -17.27 -2.58 5.17
CA LEU A 51 -15.99 -1.88 5.26
C LEU A 51 -16.21 -0.40 5.52
N THR A 52 -15.44 0.17 6.46
CA THR A 52 -15.40 1.63 6.67
C THR A 52 -14.96 2.35 5.40
N VAL A 53 -15.58 3.49 5.11
CA VAL A 53 -15.40 4.24 3.84
C VAL A 53 -14.73 5.60 4.02
N ASP A 54 -14.61 6.10 5.25
CA ASP A 54 -13.95 7.36 5.58
C ASP A 54 -12.92 7.19 6.71
N PRO A 55 -11.61 7.14 6.41
CA PRO A 55 -10.57 6.97 7.41
C PRO A 55 -10.44 8.16 8.38
N GLN A 56 -11.04 9.33 8.08
CA GLN A 56 -11.02 10.50 8.97
C GLN A 56 -12.16 10.49 9.99
N ARG A 57 -13.21 9.70 9.74
CA ARG A 57 -14.42 9.67 10.57
C ARG A 57 -14.64 8.31 11.23
N GLU A 58 -14.05 7.27 10.67
CA GLU A 58 -14.27 5.88 11.05
C GLU A 58 -12.95 5.20 11.44
N ILE A 59 -13.04 4.15 12.25
CA ILE A 59 -11.88 3.42 12.72
C ILE A 59 -11.28 2.62 11.55
N SER A 60 -9.96 2.71 11.38
CA SER A 60 -9.22 1.90 10.40
C SER A 60 -8.26 0.94 11.09
N LEU A 61 -7.95 -0.19 10.45
CA LEU A 61 -6.91 -1.11 10.94
C LEU A 61 -5.51 -0.50 10.78
N ILE A 62 -5.29 0.17 9.64
CA ILE A 62 -4.09 0.95 9.36
C ILE A 62 -4.53 2.20 8.61
N TYR A 63 -4.08 3.37 9.07
CA TYR A 63 -4.23 4.59 8.29
C TYR A 63 -3.00 5.47 8.40
N TYR A 64 -2.41 5.77 7.24
CA TYR A 64 -1.36 6.77 7.09
C TYR A 64 -1.73 7.72 5.94
N PRO A 65 -1.84 9.03 6.19
CA PRO A 65 -2.23 10.00 5.17
C PRO A 65 -1.11 10.27 4.14
N ASN A 66 0.11 9.78 4.40
CA ASN A 66 1.26 9.90 3.51
C ASN A 66 2.30 8.81 3.86
N ARG A 67 3.36 8.70 3.06
CA ARG A 67 4.39 7.66 3.18
C ARG A 67 5.15 7.69 4.50
N ALA A 68 5.23 8.83 5.19
CA ALA A 68 5.97 8.94 6.46
C ALA A 68 5.45 7.99 7.54
N GLY A 69 4.14 7.66 7.51
CA GLY A 69 3.58 6.68 8.44
C GLY A 69 4.10 5.25 8.21
N LEU A 70 4.43 4.89 6.97
CA LEU A 70 5.08 3.61 6.66
C LEU A 70 6.55 3.62 7.08
N GLU A 71 7.25 4.75 6.90
CA GLU A 71 8.63 4.94 7.36
C GLU A 71 8.71 4.71 8.88
N ASP A 72 7.87 5.41 9.65
CA ASP A 72 7.76 5.25 11.10
C ASP A 72 7.49 3.81 11.53
N ARG A 73 6.71 3.06 10.74
CA ARG A 73 6.35 1.67 11.05
C ARG A 73 7.52 0.71 10.89
N ILE A 74 8.40 0.95 9.93
CA ILE A 74 9.57 0.11 9.67
C ILE A 74 10.64 0.25 10.77
N TYR A 75 10.73 1.43 11.39
CA TYR A 75 11.73 1.71 12.43
C TYR A 75 11.33 1.26 13.84
N ARG A 76 10.09 0.83 14.07
CA ARG A 76 9.57 0.38 15.37
C ARG A 76 9.65 -1.13 15.53
#